data_AF-A0A4R3L6C3-F1
#
_entry.id   AF-A0A4R3L6C3-F1
#
_cell.length_a   1.000
_cell.length_b   1.000
_cell.length_c   1.000
_cell.angle_alpha   90.00
_cell.angle_beta   90.00
_cell.angle_gamma   90.00
#
_symmetry.space_group_name_H-M   'P 1'
#
loop_
_entity.id
_entity.type
_entity.pdbx_description
1 polymer ?
#
loop_
_entity_poly.entity_id
_entity_poly.type
_entity_poly.pdbx_seq_one_letter_code
_entity_poly.pdbx_strand_id
1 'polypeptide(L)'
;MLIIFQFQDGCNWYDEYMNDLLPQSIIIGDDSGSGKIVLVVDPEYKGVYYWDHTYDFEQLSDEENTYKIADSFQRFIDGLKNP
;
A
#
# COMPACT_ATOMS: atom_id res chain seq x y z
N MET A 1 -13.29 -2.41 -5.65
CA MET A 1 -13.22 -1.21 -6.51
C MET A 1 -12.10 -0.37 -5.94
N LEU A 2 -10.94 -0.30 -6.60
CA LEU A 2 -9.80 0.45 -6.09
C LEU A 2 -10.12 1.95 -6.17
N ILE A 3 -10.18 2.64 -5.03
CA ILE A 3 -10.35 4.08 -5.01
C ILE A 3 -8.98 4.72 -4.72
N ILE A 4 -8.46 5.44 -5.71
CA ILE A 4 -7.26 6.26 -5.57
C ILE A 4 -7.72 7.56 -4.90
N PHE A 5 -7.64 7.65 -3.57
CA PHE A 5 -8.00 8.86 -2.85
C PHE A 5 -6.80 9.80 -2.68
N GLN A 6 -7.05 11.07 -2.97
CA GLN A 6 -6.31 12.20 -2.42
C GLN A 6 -6.52 12.29 -0.91
N PHE A 7 -5.55 12.89 -0.22
CA PHE A 7 -5.63 13.41 1.15
C PHE A 7 -7.04 13.94 1.44
N GLN A 8 -7.90 13.14 2.08
CA GLN A 8 -9.17 13.62 2.60
C GLN A 8 -8.93 14.17 3.99
N ASP A 9 -9.16 15.47 4.14
CA ASP A 9 -9.20 16.18 5.41
C ASP A 9 -10.17 15.46 6.37
N GLY A 10 -9.62 14.67 7.31
CA GLY A 10 -10.38 14.03 8.38
C GLY A 10 -10.07 12.56 8.63
N CYS A 11 -9.39 11.87 7.71
CA CYS A 11 -8.92 10.51 7.93
C CYS A 11 -7.39 10.51 7.97
N ASN A 12 -6.86 10.57 9.19
CA ASN A 12 -5.43 10.69 9.41
C ASN A 12 -4.76 9.30 9.40
N TRP A 13 -5.01 8.52 8.34
CA TRP A 13 -4.40 7.19 8.17
C TRP A 13 -2.88 7.27 8.17
N TYR A 14 -2.35 8.43 7.74
CA TYR A 14 -0.94 8.72 7.87
C TYR A 14 -0.52 8.70 9.35
N ASP A 15 -1.15 9.50 10.21
CA ASP A 15 -0.82 9.51 11.64
C ASP A 15 -1.09 8.16 12.34
N GLU A 16 -2.08 7.40 11.87
CA GLU A 16 -2.41 6.08 12.45
C GLU A 16 -1.39 5.00 12.10
N TYR A 17 -0.90 4.98 10.85
CA TYR A 17 -0.10 3.86 10.32
C TYR A 17 1.33 4.21 9.93
N MET A 18 1.77 5.48 10.04
CA MET A 18 3.11 5.91 9.61
C MET A 18 4.24 5.09 10.28
N ASN A 19 4.04 4.63 11.51
CA ASN A 19 5.06 3.85 12.23
C ASN A 19 5.14 2.39 11.77
N ASP A 20 4.10 1.87 11.12
CA ASP A 20 4.02 0.49 10.64
C ASP A 20 4.42 0.39 9.15
N LEU A 21 4.43 1.51 8.44
CA LEU A 21 4.83 1.58 7.04
C LEU A 21 6.34 1.73 6.86
N LEU A 22 6.84 1.26 5.71
CA LEU A 22 8.22 1.50 5.30
C LEU A 22 8.55 3.00 5.27
N PRO A 23 9.81 3.40 5.54
CA PRO A 23 10.23 4.79 5.41
C PRO A 23 9.96 5.35 4.01
N GLN A 24 9.66 6.65 3.93
CA GLN A 24 9.38 7.33 2.66
C GLN A 24 8.25 6.67 1.86
N SER A 25 7.18 6.29 2.55
CA SER A 25 6.00 5.69 1.96
C SER A 25 4.80 6.65 1.95
N ILE A 26 3.89 6.41 1.01
CA ILE A 26 2.63 7.14 0.86
C ILE A 26 1.54 6.12 0.52
N ILE A 27 0.43 6.15 1.24
CA ILE A 27 -0.77 5.38 0.86
C ILE A 27 -1.41 6.06 -0.36
N ILE A 28 -1.55 5.32 -1.46
CA ILE A 28 -2.09 5.78 -2.75
C ILE A 28 -3.39 5.08 -3.16
N GLY A 29 -3.88 4.15 -2.34
CA GLY A 29 -5.13 3.45 -2.61
C GLY A 29 -5.66 2.72 -1.38
N ASP A 30 -6.98 2.58 -1.32
CA ASP A 30 -7.69 1.88 -0.27
C ASP A 30 -8.58 0.79 -0.88
N ASP A 31 -8.43 -0.44 -0.38
CA ASP A 31 -9.33 -1.55 -0.68
C ASP A 31 -10.30 -1.77 0.48
N SER A 32 -11.58 -1.86 0.15
CA SER A 32 -12.67 -2.00 1.11
C SER A 32 -12.61 -3.28 1.96
N GLY A 33 -11.79 -4.26 1.57
CA GLY A 33 -11.64 -5.53 2.29
C GLY A 33 -10.70 -5.45 3.48
N SER A 34 -9.61 -4.67 3.37
CA SER A 34 -8.56 -4.50 4.38
C SER A 34 -7.20 -4.09 3.77
N GLY A 35 -7.10 -4.01 2.44
CA GLY A 35 -5.85 -3.67 1.77
C GLY A 35 -5.59 -2.17 1.70
N LYS A 36 -4.33 -1.76 1.83
CA LYS A 36 -3.84 -0.46 1.42
C LYS A 36 -2.86 -0.63 0.26
N ILE A 37 -2.88 0.28 -0.70
CA ILE A 37 -1.84 0.37 -1.72
C ILE A 37 -0.84 1.44 -1.28
N VAL A 38 0.42 1.05 -1.14
CA VAL A 38 1.49 1.90 -0.60
C VAL A 38 2.55 2.10 -1.67
N LEU A 39 2.87 3.36 -1.97
CA LEU A 39 4.01 3.75 -2.79
C LEU A 39 5.20 4.00 -1.87
N VAL A 40 6.32 3.30 -2.12
CA VAL A 40 7.58 3.50 -1.40
C VAL A 40 8.59 4.12 -2.35
N VAL A 41 9.17 5.26 -1.96
CA VAL A 41 10.20 5.96 -2.75
C VAL A 41 11.61 5.82 -2.21
N ASP A 42 11.77 5.09 -1.10
CA ASP A 42 13.08 4.69 -0.58
C ASP A 42 13.89 3.92 -1.65
N PRO A 43 15.17 4.22 -1.89
CA PRO A 43 15.97 3.57 -2.93
C PRO A 43 16.11 2.05 -2.81
N GLU A 44 16.09 1.51 -1.60
CA GLU A 44 16.25 0.08 -1.32
C GLU A 44 14.93 -0.67 -1.54
N TYR A 45 13.82 -0.06 -1.12
CA TYR A 45 12.48 -0.66 -1.12
C TYR A 45 11.55 -0.04 -2.17
N LYS A 46 12.09 0.56 -3.23
CA LYS A 46 11.30 1.29 -4.21
C LYS A 46 10.27 0.39 -4.89
N GLY A 47 9.01 0.81 -4.87
CA GLY A 47 7.94 0.09 -5.53
C GLY A 47 6.55 0.51 -5.09
N VAL A 48 5.56 -0.22 -5.60
CA VAL A 48 4.18 -0.19 -5.13
C VAL A 48 3.89 -1.50 -4.44
N TYR A 49 3.28 -1.42 -3.27
CA TYR A 49 3.01 -2.53 -2.38
C TYR A 49 1.53 -2.62 -2.04
N TYR A 50 1.05 -3.83 -1.85
CA TYR A 50 -0.21 -4.10 -1.16
C TYR A 50 0.13 -4.40 0.31
N TRP A 51 -0.47 -3.64 1.22
CA TRP A 51 -0.30 -3.82 2.66
C TRP A 51 -1.63 -4.24 3.28
N ASP A 52 -1.64 -5.40 3.93
CA ASP A 52 -2.80 -5.86 4.71
C ASP A 52 -2.66 -5.40 6.16
N HIS A 53 -3.46 -4.39 6.53
CA HIS A 53 -3.44 -3.83 7.90
C HIS A 53 -4.31 -4.62 8.89
N THR A 54 -5.08 -5.61 8.44
CA THR A 54 -6.01 -6.37 9.30
C THR A 54 -5.45 -7.70 9.80
N TYR A 55 -4.36 -8.19 9.23
CA TYR A 55 -3.82 -9.53 9.52
C TYR A 55 -4.87 -10.66 9.34
N ASP A 56 -5.90 -10.46 8.51
CA ASP A 56 -7.02 -11.39 8.35
C ASP A 56 -6.65 -12.71 7.65
N PHE A 57 -5.41 -12.82 7.14
CA PHE A 57 -4.85 -14.09 6.71
C PHE A 57 -4.07 -14.73 7.86
N GLU A 58 -4.49 -15.93 8.29
CA GLU A 58 -3.66 -16.84 9.09
C GLU A 58 -2.38 -17.18 8.29
N GLN A 59 -1.35 -16.35 8.39
CA GLN A 59 -0.04 -16.64 7.82
C GLN A 59 0.91 -17.09 8.92
N LEU A 60 1.50 -18.24 8.69
CA LEU A 60 2.36 -19.01 9.58
C LEU A 60 3.74 -18.37 9.86
N SER A 61 3.90 -17.08 9.61
CA SER A 61 5.12 -16.33 9.90
C SER A 61 4.77 -14.86 10.15
N ASP A 62 5.14 -14.34 11.32
CA ASP A 62 4.89 -12.98 11.80
C ASP A 62 5.48 -11.84 10.93
N GLU A 63 5.97 -12.10 9.72
CA GLU A 63 6.92 -11.19 9.05
C GLU A 63 6.46 -10.50 7.76
N GLU A 64 5.44 -10.93 7.01
CA GLU A 64 5.14 -10.25 5.73
C GLU A 64 3.65 -10.10 5.40
N ASN A 65 3.02 -9.05 5.96
CA ASN A 65 1.72 -8.52 5.53
C ASN A 65 1.84 -7.48 4.39
N THR A 66 3.02 -7.38 3.77
CA THR A 66 3.37 -6.38 2.76
C THR A 66 3.90 -7.07 1.51
N TYR A 67 3.25 -6.86 0.38
CA TYR A 67 3.55 -7.56 -0.88
C TYR A 67 3.85 -6.58 -1.99
N LYS A 68 5.00 -6.72 -2.67
CA LYS A 68 5.33 -5.87 -3.81
C LYS A 68 4.46 -6.25 -5.02
N ILE A 69 3.71 -5.28 -5.54
CA ILE A 69 2.81 -5.48 -6.70
C ILE A 69 3.31 -4.77 -7.96
N ALA A 70 4.24 -3.81 -7.85
CA ALA A 70 4.93 -3.23 -9.00
C ALA A 70 6.29 -2.61 -8.63
N ASP A 71 7.23 -2.58 -9.57
CA ASP A 71 8.54 -1.93 -9.39
C ASP A 71 8.50 -0.41 -9.44
N SER A 72 7.45 0.16 -10.00
CA SER A 72 7.26 1.61 -10.07
C SER A 72 5.79 1.97 -10.18
N PHE A 73 5.47 3.21 -9.82
CA PHE A 73 4.15 3.76 -10.03
C PHE A 73 3.71 3.69 -11.51
N GLN A 74 4.63 3.91 -12.44
CA GLN A 74 4.33 3.80 -13.87
C GLN A 74 3.93 2.38 -14.27
N ARG A 75 4.69 1.37 -13.81
CA ARG A 75 4.37 -0.05 -14.08
C ARG A 75 3.02 -0.45 -13.49
N PHE A 76 2.71 0.05 -12.30
CA PHE A 76 1.41 -0.16 -11.67
C PHE A 76 0.26 0.40 -12.52
N ILE A 77 0.34 1.66 -12.93
CA ILE A 77 -0.67 2.30 -13.79
C ILE A 77 -0.82 1.62 -15.15
N ASP A 78 0.27 1.16 -15.76
CA ASP A 78 0.22 0.46 -17.04
C ASP A 78 -0.43 -0.92 -16.94
N GLY A 79 -0.31 -1.60 -15.80
CA GLY A 79 -1.05 -2.83 -15.50
C GLY A 79 -2.56 -2.60 -15.41
N LEU A 80 -3.01 -1.49 -14.81
CA LEU A 80 -4.44 -1.16 -14.69
C LEU A 80 -5.13 -0.90 -16.04
N LYS A 81 -4.38 -0.52 -17.08
CA LYS A 81 -4.91 -0.26 -18.43
C LYS A 81 -5.27 -1.55 -19.18
N ASN A 82 -4.81 -2.70 -18.72
CA ASN A 82 -5.06 -4.02 -19.32
C ASN A 82 -5.57 -5.00 -18.25
N PRO A 83 -6.81 -4.80 -17.74
CA PRO A 83 -7.35 -5.58 -16.63
C PRO A 83 -7.57 -7.06 -16.95
#